data_AF-A0A5C5XWE2-F1
#
_entry.id   AF-A0A5C5XWE2-F1
#
_cell.length_a   1.000
_cell.length_b   1.000
_cell.length_c   1.000
_cell.angle_alpha   90.00
_cell.angle_beta   90.00
_cell.angle_gamma   90.00
#
_symmetry.space_group_name_H-M   'P 1'
#
loop_
_entity.id
_entity.type
_entity.pdbx_description
1 polymer ?
#
loop_
_entity_poly.entity_id
_entity_poly.type
_entity_poly.pdbx_seq_one_letter_code
_entity_poly.pdbx_strand_id
1 'polypeptide(L)'
;MNLKQILSCCLLAMLAAAPVDAGFILHPLGTLGGSYSHAYGINDSGQVVGYSSTTGDIASHAFLYDGASMLDLNDLINSSLGITLNSARGITSSGQIIAQGTGGAYLLTPEAASVPEPTSLAIFGVLGLLAYGNRRRRAAAQSQRCEV
;
A
#
# COMPACT_ATOMS: atom_id res chain seq x y z
N MET A 1 1.92 35.62 39.12
CA MET A 1 2.35 34.80 37.98
C MET A 1 1.31 34.95 36.89
N ASN A 2 1.65 35.58 35.76
CA ASN A 2 0.65 35.99 34.76
C ASN A 2 0.39 34.87 33.74
N LEU A 3 -0.78 34.90 33.09
CA LEU A 3 -1.22 33.91 32.09
C LEU A 3 -0.17 33.65 30.99
N LYS A 4 0.64 34.67 30.65
CA LYS A 4 1.78 34.56 29.73
C LYS A 4 2.92 33.65 30.24
N GLN A 5 3.21 33.65 31.54
CA GLN A 5 4.23 32.79 32.15
C GLN A 5 3.77 31.34 32.24
N ILE A 6 2.47 31.10 32.46
CA ILE A 6 1.88 29.75 32.48
C ILE A 6 1.92 29.14 31.07
N LEU A 7 1.51 29.90 30.04
CA LEU A 7 1.57 29.43 28.66
C LEU A 7 3.01 29.18 28.17
N SER A 8 3.96 30.02 28.58
CA SER A 8 5.38 29.87 28.23
C SER A 8 6.02 28.64 28.89
N CYS A 9 5.62 28.28 30.11
CA CYS A 9 6.05 27.04 30.76
C CYS A 9 5.39 25.79 30.14
N CYS A 10 4.12 25.87 29.75
CA CYS A 10 3.41 24.76 29.10
C CYS A 10 3.96 24.45 27.69
N LEU A 11 4.34 25.47 26.92
CA LEU A 11 4.96 25.26 25.60
C LEU A 11 6.36 24.65 25.70
N LEU A 12 7.13 24.99 26.75
CA LEU A 12 8.43 24.36 27.03
C LEU A 12 8.30 22.94 27.58
N ALA A 13 7.23 22.63 28.32
CA ALA A 13 6.99 21.29 28.89
C ALA A 13 6.54 20.25 27.84
N MET A 14 6.00 20.68 26.69
CA MET A 14 5.74 19.79 25.54
C MET A 14 7.02 19.40 24.79
N LEU A 15 8.14 20.07 25.08
CA LEU A 15 9.49 19.66 24.67
C LEU A 15 10.19 18.85 25.79
N ALA A 16 9.43 18.22 26.69
CA ALA A 16 9.99 17.20 27.55
C ALA A 16 10.47 16.04 26.67
N ALA A 17 11.78 15.98 26.45
CA ALA A 17 12.45 14.83 25.89
C ALA A 17 11.94 13.59 26.64
N ALA A 18 11.37 12.63 25.90
CA ALA A 18 10.96 11.36 26.46
C ALA A 18 12.11 10.79 27.31
N PRO A 19 11.83 10.21 28.49
CA PRO A 19 12.88 9.73 29.38
C PRO A 19 13.75 8.73 28.62
N VAL A 20 15.04 9.05 28.50
CA VAL A 20 16.05 8.16 27.92
C VAL A 20 16.46 7.14 28.99
N ASP A 21 15.50 6.32 29.39
CA ASP A 21 15.76 4.94 29.83
C ASP A 21 15.32 4.04 28.66
N ALA A 22 15.86 4.34 27.47
CA ALA A 22 15.41 3.77 26.22
C ALA A 22 16.03 2.39 26.02
N GLY A 23 15.50 1.40 26.74
CA GLY A 23 15.69 0.01 26.38
C GLY A 23 15.08 -0.27 24.99
N PHE A 24 15.71 -1.14 24.22
CA PHE A 24 15.13 -1.65 22.98
C PHE A 24 14.19 -2.81 23.29
N ILE A 25 13.01 -2.81 22.69
CA ILE A 25 12.14 -4.00 22.68
C ILE A 25 12.53 -4.86 21.47
N LEU A 26 12.91 -6.10 21.72
CA LEU A 26 13.17 -7.07 20.66
C LEU A 26 11.83 -7.58 20.11
N HIS A 27 11.59 -7.33 18.83
CA HIS A 27 10.41 -7.84 18.12
C HIS A 27 10.82 -8.88 17.07
N PRO A 28 10.65 -10.18 17.34
CA PRO A 28 11.00 -11.20 16.38
C PRO A 28 10.05 -11.18 15.17
N LEU A 29 10.61 -11.16 13.96
CA LEU A 29 9.83 -11.19 12.72
C LEU A 29 9.33 -12.61 12.36
N GLY A 30 9.97 -13.64 12.92
CA GLY A 30 9.68 -15.04 12.64
C GLY A 30 10.45 -15.61 11.45
N THR A 31 9.96 -16.74 10.93
CA THR A 31 10.48 -17.45 9.76
C THR A 31 9.34 -17.98 8.89
N LEU A 32 9.64 -18.46 7.68
CA LEU A 32 8.69 -19.15 6.79
C LEU A 32 8.59 -20.66 7.12
N GLY A 33 8.76 -21.02 8.40
CA GLY A 33 8.76 -22.38 8.90
C GLY A 33 10.15 -23.02 9.06
N GLY A 34 11.21 -22.36 8.62
CA GLY A 34 12.60 -22.80 8.83
C GLY A 34 13.21 -22.29 10.14
N SER A 35 14.51 -22.51 10.31
CA SER A 35 15.25 -22.21 11.53
C SER A 35 15.75 -20.77 11.65
N TYR A 36 15.83 -20.02 10.55
CA TYR A 36 16.33 -18.64 10.58
C TYR A 36 15.81 -17.75 9.45
N SER A 37 15.97 -16.44 9.62
CA SER A 37 15.67 -15.40 8.64
C SER A 37 16.68 -14.25 8.75
N HIS A 38 16.84 -13.47 7.66
CA HIS A 38 17.63 -12.24 7.64
C HIS A 38 16.82 -11.12 7.00
N ALA A 39 16.74 -9.98 7.68
CA ALA A 39 16.17 -8.75 7.16
C ALA A 39 17.24 -7.92 6.42
N TYR A 40 16.86 -7.35 5.28
CA TYR A 40 17.73 -6.51 4.45
C TYR A 40 17.22 -5.09 4.27
N GLY A 41 15.92 -4.84 4.39
CA GLY A 41 15.35 -3.50 4.25
C GLY A 41 14.09 -3.31 5.08
N ILE A 42 13.87 -2.08 5.49
CA ILE A 42 12.65 -1.63 6.18
C ILE A 42 12.21 -0.30 5.55
N ASN A 43 10.91 -0.07 5.41
CA ASN A 43 10.36 1.22 4.96
C ASN A 43 9.67 2.00 6.09
N ASP A 44 9.22 3.22 5.79
CA ASP A 44 8.59 4.13 6.76
C ASP A 44 7.27 3.61 7.33
N SER A 45 6.64 2.63 6.68
CA SER A 45 5.43 1.95 7.18
C SER A 45 5.75 0.78 8.11
N GLY A 46 7.03 0.53 8.42
CA GLY A 46 7.48 -0.57 9.26
C GLY A 46 7.48 -1.93 8.56
N GLN A 47 7.31 -1.97 7.24
CA GLN A 47 7.38 -3.22 6.49
C GLN A 47 8.83 -3.63 6.31
N VAL A 48 9.14 -4.91 6.55
CA VAL A 48 10.51 -5.44 6.48
C VAL A 48 10.61 -6.47 5.36
N VAL A 49 11.67 -6.44 4.58
CA VAL A 49 11.95 -7.45 3.55
C VAL A 49 13.28 -8.14 3.79
N GLY A 50 13.41 -9.35 3.27
CA GLY A 50 14.61 -10.13 3.43
C GLY A 50 14.53 -11.52 2.80
N TYR A 51 15.18 -12.49 3.42
CA TYR A 51 14.98 -13.90 3.12
C TYR A 51 14.79 -14.73 4.39
N SER A 52 14.12 -15.85 4.24
CA SER A 52 13.77 -16.73 5.34
C SER A 52 13.88 -18.17 4.89
N SER A 53 14.41 -19.02 5.75
CA SER A 53 14.39 -20.46 5.50
C SER A 53 12.95 -20.97 5.55
N THR A 54 12.61 -21.82 4.59
CA THR A 54 11.31 -22.49 4.53
C THR A 54 11.30 -23.73 5.44
N THR A 55 10.13 -24.33 5.61
CA THR A 55 9.95 -25.56 6.42
C THR A 55 11.02 -26.61 6.15
N GLY A 56 11.72 -27.02 7.21
CA GLY A 56 12.78 -28.03 7.14
C GLY A 56 14.11 -27.52 6.55
N ASP A 57 14.27 -26.20 6.40
CA ASP A 57 15.48 -25.55 5.87
C ASP A 57 15.87 -26.02 4.45
N ILE A 58 14.88 -26.46 3.68
CA ILE A 58 15.09 -27.01 2.33
C ILE A 58 15.35 -25.94 1.28
N ALA A 59 14.89 -24.72 1.52
CA ALA A 59 15.06 -23.58 0.63
C ALA A 59 15.08 -22.26 1.42
N SER A 60 15.48 -21.20 0.73
CA SER A 60 15.39 -19.83 1.23
C SER A 60 14.52 -19.02 0.27
N HIS A 61 13.47 -18.42 0.81
CA HIS A 61 12.51 -17.63 0.04
C HIS A 61 12.57 -16.16 0.46
N ALA A 62 12.30 -15.27 -0.49
CA ALA A 62 12.14 -13.85 -0.21
C ALA A 62 10.87 -13.62 0.61
N PHE A 63 10.94 -12.80 1.65
CA PHE A 63 9.77 -12.50 2.49
C PHE A 63 9.44 -11.00 2.53
N LEU A 64 8.18 -10.71 2.85
CA LEU A 64 7.67 -9.41 3.30
C LEU A 64 7.03 -9.57 4.68
N TYR A 65 7.49 -8.82 5.67
CA TYR A 65 6.82 -8.66 6.95
C TYR A 65 5.95 -7.41 6.89
N ASP A 66 4.65 -7.56 7.11
CA ASP A 66 3.67 -6.49 6.95
C ASP A 66 3.36 -5.70 8.23
N GLY A 67 4.09 -5.98 9.32
CA GLY A 67 3.82 -5.43 10.66
C GLY A 67 3.09 -6.42 11.57
N ALA A 68 2.52 -7.49 11.02
CA ALA A 68 1.84 -8.54 11.78
C ALA A 68 2.46 -9.92 11.53
N SER A 69 2.73 -10.26 10.27
CA SER A 69 3.14 -11.60 9.84
C SER A 69 4.18 -11.58 8.74
N MET A 70 4.96 -12.66 8.65
CA MET A 70 5.91 -12.89 7.57
C MET A 70 5.20 -13.60 6.41
N LEU A 71 5.17 -12.95 5.25
CA LEU A 71 4.58 -13.44 4.02
C LEU A 71 5.69 -13.91 3.07
N ASP A 72 5.48 -15.05 2.40
CA ASP A 72 6.34 -15.49 1.32
C ASP A 72 6.02 -14.67 0.05
N LEU A 73 7.01 -13.98 -0.52
CA LEU A 73 6.80 -13.21 -1.74
C LEU A 73 6.49 -14.10 -2.95
N ASN A 74 6.84 -15.39 -2.91
CA ASN A 74 6.48 -16.34 -3.96
C ASN A 74 4.98 -16.64 -4.01
N ASP A 75 4.26 -16.46 -2.89
CA ASP A 75 2.80 -16.59 -2.84
C ASP A 75 2.08 -15.35 -3.40
N LEU A 76 2.81 -14.23 -3.55
CA LEU A 76 2.28 -12.93 -4.00
C LEU A 76 2.55 -12.63 -5.48
N ILE A 77 3.35 -13.47 -6.16
CA ILE A 77 3.64 -13.34 -7.59
C ILE A 77 2.91 -14.39 -8.41
N ASN A 78 2.76 -14.14 -9.71
CA ASN A 78 2.14 -15.10 -10.62
C ASN A 78 3.04 -16.34 -10.79
N SER A 79 2.58 -17.47 -10.28
CA SER A 79 3.30 -18.76 -10.33
C SER A 79 3.57 -19.27 -11.75
N SER A 80 2.80 -18.81 -12.75
CA SER A 80 2.98 -19.15 -14.17
C SER A 80 4.31 -18.64 -14.74
N LEU A 81 4.98 -17.70 -14.07
CA LEU A 81 6.24 -17.13 -14.52
C LEU A 81 7.44 -18.08 -14.33
N GLY A 82 7.30 -19.14 -13.52
CA GLY A 82 8.40 -20.05 -13.22
C GLY A 82 9.57 -19.39 -12.48
N ILE A 83 9.31 -18.28 -11.81
CA ILE A 83 10.29 -17.53 -11.02
C ILE A 83 10.13 -17.95 -9.55
N THR A 84 11.26 -18.22 -8.90
CA THR A 84 11.31 -18.39 -7.44
C THR A 84 12.22 -17.31 -6.87
N LEU A 85 11.65 -16.39 -6.10
CA LEU A 85 12.37 -15.34 -5.40
C LEU A 85 13.02 -15.91 -4.14
N ASN A 86 14.35 -15.86 -4.09
CA ASN A 86 15.13 -16.37 -2.96
C ASN A 86 15.57 -15.28 -1.99
N SER A 87 15.54 -14.00 -2.39
CA SER A 87 15.88 -12.89 -1.50
C SER A 87 15.27 -11.56 -1.93
N ALA A 88 14.66 -10.81 -1.01
CA ALA A 88 14.28 -9.41 -1.22
C ALA A 88 15.34 -8.49 -0.60
N ARG A 89 15.96 -7.63 -1.41
CA ARG A 89 17.18 -6.89 -1.08
C ARG A 89 16.93 -5.43 -0.70
N GLY A 90 15.73 -4.92 -0.96
CA GLY A 90 15.34 -3.57 -0.55
C GLY A 90 13.86 -3.32 -0.80
N ILE A 91 13.31 -2.41 -0.02
CA ILE A 91 11.91 -1.96 -0.11
C ILE A 91 11.88 -0.44 -0.06
N THR A 92 10.93 0.16 -0.77
CA THR A 92 10.66 1.59 -0.77
C THR A 92 9.40 1.91 0.06
N SER A 93 9.21 3.17 0.45
CA SER A 93 8.02 3.60 1.19
C SER A 93 6.71 3.49 0.38
N SER A 94 6.78 3.36 -0.96
CA SER A 94 5.62 3.04 -1.81
C SER A 94 5.35 1.52 -1.92
N GLY A 95 6.14 0.68 -1.25
CA GLY A 95 5.99 -0.77 -1.26
C GLY A 95 6.66 -1.48 -2.43
N GLN A 96 7.41 -0.79 -3.30
CA GLN A 96 8.21 -1.46 -4.32
C GLN A 96 9.38 -2.22 -3.70
N ILE A 97 9.64 -3.43 -4.18
CA ILE A 97 10.65 -4.35 -3.63
C ILE A 97 11.62 -4.75 -4.74
N ILE A 98 12.92 -4.60 -4.49
CA ILE A 98 13.96 -5.20 -5.34
C ILE A 98 14.23 -6.60 -4.80
N ALA A 99 14.05 -7.63 -5.63
CA ALA A 99 14.25 -9.03 -5.27
C ALA A 99 15.21 -9.73 -6.23
N GLN A 100 15.76 -10.85 -5.78
CA GLN A 100 16.49 -11.82 -6.59
C GLN A 100 15.75 -13.14 -6.57
N GLY A 101 15.89 -13.87 -7.68
CA GLY A 101 15.30 -15.19 -7.86
C GLY A 101 15.90 -15.94 -9.04
N THR A 102 15.27 -17.05 -9.39
CA THR A 102 15.55 -17.79 -10.62
C THR A 102 15.48 -16.85 -11.82
N GLY A 103 16.60 -16.64 -12.50
CA GLY A 103 16.67 -15.77 -13.69
C GLY A 103 17.22 -14.36 -13.45
N GLY A 104 17.48 -13.97 -12.19
CA GLY A 104 18.21 -12.73 -11.88
C GLY A 104 17.49 -11.82 -10.88
N ALA A 105 17.53 -10.52 -11.14
CA ALA A 105 16.95 -9.48 -10.29
C ALA A 105 15.61 -9.00 -10.84
N TYR A 106 14.68 -8.69 -9.95
CA TYR A 106 13.31 -8.30 -10.25
C TYR A 106 12.91 -7.08 -9.42
N LEU A 107 12.09 -6.20 -10.03
CA LEU A 107 11.40 -5.13 -9.32
C LEU A 107 9.93 -5.53 -9.17
N LEU A 108 9.53 -5.84 -7.95
CA LEU A 108 8.13 -6.05 -7.60
C LEU A 108 7.53 -4.68 -7.34
N THR A 109 6.49 -4.35 -8.10
CA THR A 109 5.68 -3.16 -7.87
C THR A 109 4.32 -3.64 -7.35
N PRO A 110 3.84 -3.14 -6.21
CA PRO A 110 2.49 -3.46 -5.74
C PRO A 110 1.51 -3.16 -6.87
N GLU A 111 0.74 -4.16 -7.27
CA GLU A 111 -0.36 -3.92 -8.18
C GLU A 111 -1.34 -3.04 -7.44
N ALA A 112 -1.33 -1.74 -7.75
CA ALA A 112 -2.29 -0.80 -7.22
C ALA A 112 -3.65 -1.39 -7.57
N ALA A 113 -4.38 -1.84 -6.54
CA ALA A 113 -5.67 -2.52 -6.67
C ALA A 113 -6.37 -1.92 -7.87
N SER A 114 -6.39 -2.67 -8.98
CA SER A 114 -6.83 -2.13 -10.27
C SER A 114 -8.15 -1.47 -9.97
N VAL A 115 -8.17 -0.13 -10.08
CA VAL A 115 -9.40 0.66 -10.01
C VAL A 115 -10.41 -0.17 -10.78
N PRO A 116 -11.53 -0.64 -10.18
CA PRO A 116 -12.50 -1.37 -10.95
C PRO A 116 -12.79 -0.48 -12.16
N GLU A 117 -12.41 -0.99 -13.34
CA GLU A 117 -12.54 -0.31 -14.62
C GLU A 117 -13.84 0.47 -14.60
N PRO A 118 -13.74 1.78 -14.87
CA PRO A 118 -14.63 2.81 -14.39
C PRO A 118 -16.06 2.36 -14.62
N THR A 119 -16.75 1.88 -13.60
CA THR A 119 -18.12 1.38 -13.84
C THR A 119 -19.08 2.52 -14.25
N SER A 120 -18.60 3.76 -14.45
CA SER A 120 -19.31 5.01 -14.17
C SER A 120 -19.39 6.06 -15.30
N LEU A 121 -18.70 5.91 -16.44
CA LEU A 121 -18.86 6.84 -17.59
C LEU A 121 -20.28 6.76 -18.20
N ALA A 122 -20.97 5.62 -18.04
CA ALA A 122 -22.35 5.42 -18.45
C ALA A 122 -23.36 6.30 -17.67
N ILE A 123 -23.07 6.65 -16.40
CA ILE A 123 -23.96 7.46 -15.57
C ILE A 123 -24.01 8.92 -16.07
N PHE A 124 -22.87 9.44 -16.55
CA PHE A 124 -22.82 10.77 -17.15
C PHE A 124 -23.47 10.83 -18.55
N GLY A 125 -23.41 9.74 -19.32
CA GLY A 125 -24.07 9.63 -20.62
C GLY A 125 -25.61 9.60 -20.53
N VAL A 126 -26.16 8.88 -19.56
CA VAL A 126 -27.63 8.78 -19.36
C VAL A 126 -28.23 10.10 -18.88
N LEU A 127 -27.56 10.83 -17.98
CA LEU A 127 -28.00 12.17 -17.56
C LEU A 127 -27.94 13.19 -18.70
N GLY A 128 -26.91 13.12 -19.56
CA GLY A 128 -26.79 13.95 -20.75
C GLY A 128 -27.91 13.71 -21.77
N LEU A 129 -28.27 12.45 -22.03
CA LEU A 129 -29.35 12.07 -22.96
C LEU A 129 -30.75 12.43 -22.44
N LEU A 130 -31.00 12.29 -21.13
CA LEU A 130 -32.25 12.72 -20.50
C LEU A 130 -32.41 14.26 -20.52
N ALA A 131 -31.33 15.00 -20.24
CA ALA A 131 -31.33 16.46 -20.34
C ALA A 131 -31.53 16.93 -21.80
N TYR A 132 -30.91 16.24 -22.77
CA TYR A 132 -31.07 16.52 -24.20
C TYR A 132 -32.50 16.23 -24.71
N GLY A 133 -33.06 15.08 -24.31
CA GLY A 133 -34.44 14.70 -24.65
C GLY A 133 -35.49 15.67 -24.11
N ASN A 134 -35.33 16.14 -22.87
CA ASN A 134 -36.23 17.13 -22.26
C ASN A 134 -36.14 18.51 -22.91
N ARG A 135 -34.95 18.94 -23.38
CA ARG A 135 -34.81 20.19 -24.15
C ARG A 135 -35.52 20.13 -25.51
N ARG A 136 -35.42 19.00 -26.23
CA ARG A 136 -36.12 18.81 -27.52
C ARG A 136 -37.65 18.84 -27.38
N ARG A 137 -38.20 18.21 -26.33
CA ARG A 137 -39.65 18.19 -26.08
C ARG A 137 -40.22 19.58 -25.82
N ARG A 138 -39.48 20.45 -25.11
CA ARG A 138 -39.88 21.85 -24.88
C ARG A 138 -39.83 22.70 -26.15
N ALA A 139 -38.84 22.50 -27.02
CA ALA A 139 -38.75 23.21 -28.31
C ALA A 139 -39.90 22.84 -29.26
N ALA A 140 -40.30 21.56 -29.32
CA ALA A 140 -41.43 21.11 -30.14
C ALA A 140 -42.78 21.63 -29.64
N ALA A 141 -42.99 21.69 -28.31
CA ALA A 141 -44.22 22.23 -27.71
C ALA A 141 -44.39 23.75 -27.92
N GLN A 142 -43.29 24.50 -28.07
CA GLN A 142 -43.33 25.93 -28.36
C GLN A 142 -43.78 26.21 -29.81
N SER A 143 -43.39 25.34 -30.77
CA SER A 143 -43.72 25.51 -32.19
C SER A 143 -45.22 25.36 -32.49
N GLN A 144 -45.92 24.46 -31.79
CA GLN A 144 -47.38 24.28 -31.95
C GLN A 144 -48.23 25.41 -31.35
N ARG A 145 -47.61 26.32 -30.58
CA ARG A 145 -48.29 27.49 -30.00
C ARG A 145 -48.22 28.74 -30.89
N CYS A 146 -47.48 28.69 -31.99
CA CYS A 146 -47.30 29.82 -32.90
C CYS A 146 -48.12 29.71 -34.20
N GLU A 147 -48.93 28.66 -34.37
CA GLU A 147 -49.82 28.48 -35.54
C GLU A 147 -51.31 28.66 -35.22
N VAL A 148 -51.66 29.39 -34.15
CA VAL A 148 -53.04 29.87 -33.91
C VAL A 148 -53.06 31.39 -33.92
#